data_AF-A0A521Y8T0-F1
#
_entry.id   AF-A0A521Y8T0-F1
#
_cell.length_a   1.000
_cell.length_b   1.000
_cell.length_c   1.000
_cell.angle_alpha   90.00
_cell.angle_beta   90.00
_cell.angle_gamma   90.00
#
_symmetry.space_group_name_H-M   'P 1'
#
loop_
_entity.id
_entity.type
_entity.pdbx_description
1 polymer ?
#
loop_
_entity_poly.entity_id
_entity_poly.type
_entity_poly.pdbx_seq_one_letter_code
_entity_poly.pdbx_strand_id
1 'polypeptide(L)'
;MTRYLVERTFPDGLEVPMSDAGRQLCSSVVDVNAELNVTWVHSYVTPGHKKTFCIYDGPSPEAIRKVAELNGLPVDTITPVTVLDPYFYMAA
;
A
#
# COMPACT_ATOMS: atom_id res chain seq x y z
N MET A 1 3.89 5.11 -14.05
CA MET A 1 4.43 5.44 -12.71
C MET A 1 5.24 4.27 -12.22
N THR A 2 6.27 4.52 -11.42
CA THR A 2 7.12 3.45 -10.86
C THR A 2 6.31 2.70 -9.80
N ARG A 3 6.45 1.37 -9.79
CA ARG A 3 5.82 0.50 -8.80
C ARG A 3 6.77 0.27 -7.63
N TYR A 4 6.22 0.29 -6.42
CA TYR A 4 6.95 0.13 -5.17
C TYR A 4 6.28 -0.92 -4.29
N LEU A 5 7.11 -1.74 -3.65
CA LEU A 5 6.76 -2.55 -2.51
C LEU A 5 7.05 -1.75 -1.24
N VAL A 6 6.03 -1.52 -0.43
CA VAL A 6 6.11 -0.80 0.84
C VAL A 6 5.88 -1.78 1.98
N GLU A 7 6.88 -1.93 2.83
CA GLU A 7 6.79 -2.73 4.06
C GLU A 7 6.40 -1.83 5.23
N ARG A 8 5.48 -2.32 6.06
CA ARG A 8 5.01 -1.61 7.26
C ARG A 8 4.87 -2.57 8.43
N THR A 9 5.27 -2.11 9.61
CA THR A 9 5.12 -2.84 10.87
C THR A 9 4.12 -2.13 11.77
N PHE A 10 3.15 -2.87 12.29
CA PHE A 10 2.11 -2.43 13.22
C PHE A 10 2.28 -3.21 14.54
N PRO A 11 2.96 -2.65 15.56
CA PRO A 11 3.25 -3.36 16.82
C PRO A 11 2.00 -3.93 17.51
N ASP A 12 0.92 -3.14 17.46
CA ASP A 12 -0.40 -3.44 18.05
C ASP A 12 -1.34 -4.16 17.08
N GLY A 13 -0.90 -4.40 15.84
CA GLY A 13 -1.70 -4.98 14.76
C GLY A 13 -2.45 -3.94 13.91
N LEU A 14 -2.68 -4.30 12.66
CA LEU A 14 -3.54 -3.55 11.74
C LEU A 14 -4.98 -4.05 11.88
N GLU A 15 -5.87 -3.19 12.36
CA GLU A 15 -7.30 -3.46 12.41
C GLU A 15 -8.03 -2.64 11.34
N VAL A 16 -8.53 -3.34 10.31
CA VAL A 16 -9.46 -2.77 9.33
C VAL A 16 -10.77 -3.54 9.46
N PRO A 17 -11.85 -2.92 9.96
CA PRO A 17 -13.14 -3.59 10.10
C PRO A 17 -13.67 -4.11 8.76
N MET A 18 -14.21 -5.33 8.73
CA MET A 18 -14.87 -5.88 7.53
C MET A 18 -16.32 -5.36 7.42
N SER A 19 -16.47 -4.04 7.44
CA SER A 19 -17.73 -3.30 7.41
C SER A 19 -17.59 -2.03 6.58
N ASP A 20 -18.68 -1.27 6.43
CA ASP A 20 -18.64 0.02 5.72
C ASP A 20 -17.70 1.02 6.38
N ALA A 21 -17.48 0.92 7.69
CA ALA A 21 -16.48 1.74 8.40
C ALA A 21 -15.05 1.46 7.90
N GLY A 22 -14.70 0.19 7.70
CA GLY A 22 -13.40 -0.16 7.12
C GLY A 22 -13.28 0.21 5.66
N ARG A 23 -14.37 0.10 4.89
CA ARG A 23 -14.43 0.61 3.50
C ARG A 23 -14.15 2.11 3.45
N GLN A 24 -14.77 2.88 4.34
CA GLN A 24 -14.56 4.33 4.44
C GLN A 24 -13.13 4.67 4.83
N LEU A 25 -12.55 3.93 5.79
CA LEU A 25 -11.14 4.07 6.19
C LEU A 25 -10.18 3.82 5.02
N CYS A 26 -10.42 2.77 4.23
CA CYS A 26 -9.63 2.50 3.03
C CYS A 26 -9.80 3.61 1.98
N SER A 27 -11.02 4.13 1.80
CA SER A 27 -11.29 5.23 0.86
C SER A 27 -10.53 6.50 1.25
N SER A 28 -10.53 6.89 2.53
CA SER A 28 -9.80 8.08 2.96
C SER A 28 -8.29 7.97 2.70
N VAL A 29 -7.73 6.77 2.87
CA VAL A 29 -6.32 6.51 2.52
C VAL A 29 -6.08 6.71 1.02
N VAL A 30 -6.99 6.21 0.18
CA VAL A 30 -6.91 6.38 -1.29
C VAL A 30 -6.98 7.86 -1.67
N ASP A 31 -7.90 8.61 -1.08
CA ASP A 31 -8.09 10.03 -1.37
C ASP A 31 -6.83 10.85 -1.03
N VAL A 32 -6.24 10.65 0.15
CA VAL A 32 -4.98 11.30 0.56
C VAL A 32 -3.82 10.90 -0.35
N ASN A 33 -3.76 9.64 -0.79
CA ASN A 33 -2.69 9.21 -1.69
C ASN A 33 -2.78 9.94 -3.05
N ALA A 34 -4.00 10.15 -3.55
CA ALA A 34 -4.24 10.79 -4.84
C ALA A 34 -3.74 12.24 -4.89
N GLU A 35 -3.70 12.95 -3.75
CA GLU A 35 -3.18 14.33 -3.66
C GLU A 35 -1.73 14.47 -4.17
N LEU A 36 -0.92 13.41 -4.03
CA LEU A 36 0.48 13.38 -4.47
C LEU A 36 0.73 12.38 -5.61
N ASN A 37 -0.30 12.04 -6.38
CA ASN A 37 -0.26 11.07 -7.48
C ASN A 37 0.26 9.68 -7.03
N VAL A 38 -0.06 9.28 -5.80
CA VAL A 38 0.24 7.95 -5.29
C VAL A 38 -1.04 7.10 -5.37
N THR A 39 -0.90 5.86 -5.84
CA THR A 39 -2.01 4.91 -5.92
C THR A 39 -1.68 3.69 -5.09
N TRP A 40 -2.55 3.36 -4.13
CA TRP A 40 -2.49 2.07 -3.44
C TRP A 40 -3.14 1.01 -4.32
N VAL A 41 -2.39 0.00 -4.73
CA VAL A 41 -2.88 -1.05 -5.65
C VAL A 41 -3.54 -2.18 -4.84
N HIS A 42 -2.81 -2.75 -3.89
CA HIS A 42 -3.31 -3.76 -2.95
C HIS A 42 -2.29 -3.98 -1.82
N SER A 43 -2.66 -4.77 -0.82
CA SER A 43 -1.76 -5.18 0.26
C SER A 43 -1.91 -6.66 0.59
N TYR A 44 -0.81 -7.27 0.99
CA TYR A 44 -0.79 -8.53 1.73
C TYR A 44 -0.60 -8.21 3.21
N VAL A 45 -1.31 -8.94 4.07
CA VAL A 45 -1.26 -8.79 5.52
C VAL A 45 -0.83 -10.13 6.10
N THR A 46 0.16 -10.15 6.99
CA THR A 46 0.59 -11.39 7.64
C THR A 46 -0.49 -11.90 8.60
N PRO A 47 -0.49 -13.20 8.95
CA PRO A 47 -1.21 -13.68 10.12
C PRO A 47 -0.90 -12.80 11.35
N GLY A 48 -1.92 -12.49 12.16
CA GLY A 48 -1.79 -11.59 13.32
C GLY A 48 -1.68 -10.10 12.98
N HIS A 49 -1.74 -9.73 11.71
CA HIS A 49 -1.86 -8.35 11.21
C HIS A 49 -0.75 -7.38 11.61
N LYS A 50 0.41 -7.88 12.05
CA LYS A 50 1.52 -7.02 12.50
C LYS A 50 2.43 -6.51 11.39
N LYS A 51 2.35 -7.10 10.20
CA LYS A 51 3.16 -6.68 9.06
C LYS A 51 2.33 -6.68 7.79
N THR A 52 2.57 -5.66 6.95
CA THR A 52 1.96 -5.57 5.63
C THR A 52 3.00 -5.39 4.54
N PHE A 53 2.68 -5.91 3.37
CA PHE A 53 3.41 -5.75 2.13
C PHE A 53 2.48 -5.11 1.12
N CYS A 54 2.63 -3.81 0.91
CA CYS A 54 1.71 -3.02 0.10
C CYS A 54 2.33 -2.69 -1.25
N ILE A 55 1.57 -2.87 -2.32
CA ILE A 55 1.96 -2.44 -3.66
C ILE A 55 1.39 -1.05 -3.91
N TYR A 56 2.27 -0.11 -4.23
CA TYR A 56 1.92 1.27 -4.57
C TYR A 56 2.52 1.65 -5.93
N ASP A 57 1.79 2.45 -6.70
CA ASP A 57 2.35 3.18 -7.83
C ASP A 57 2.51 4.65 -7.44
N GLY A 58 3.60 5.29 -7.85
CA GLY A 58 3.82 6.70 -7.53
C GLY A 58 4.96 7.34 -8.32
N PRO A 59 5.14 8.67 -8.17
CA PRO A 59 6.19 9.41 -8.87
C PRO A 59 7.58 9.23 -8.24
N SER A 60 7.66 9.01 -6.92
CA SER A 60 8.91 8.77 -6.19
C SER A 60 8.68 8.09 -4.83
N PRO A 61 9.71 7.50 -4.20
CA PRO A 61 9.63 7.01 -2.83
C PRO A 61 9.24 8.12 -1.82
N GLU A 62 9.67 9.36 -2.06
CA GLU A 62 9.40 10.51 -1.18
C GLU A 62 7.92 10.86 -1.19
N ALA A 63 7.25 10.78 -2.35
CA ALA A 63 5.80 10.96 -2.43
C ALA A 63 5.06 9.90 -1.61
N ILE A 64 5.50 8.64 -1.67
CA ILE A 64 4.94 7.54 -0.87
C ILE A 64 5.15 7.77 0.63
N ARG A 65 6.34 8.23 1.05
CA ARG A 65 6.58 8.59 2.46
C ARG A 65 5.66 9.73 2.90
N LYS A 66 5.45 10.72 2.04
CA LYS A 66 4.63 11.89 2.39
C LYS A 66 3.16 11.54 2.57
N VAL A 67 2.56 10.75 1.66
CA VAL A 67 1.17 10.31 1.81
C VAL A 67 1.01 9.33 2.98
N ALA A 68 2.04 8.55 3.30
CA ALA A 68 2.02 7.69 4.50
C ALA A 68 2.01 8.52 5.79
N GLU A 69 2.83 9.58 5.86
CA GLU A 69 2.83 10.55 6.97
C GLU A 69 1.44 11.20 7.13
N LEU A 70 0.85 11.68 6.03
CA LEU A 70 -0.48 12.30 6.02
C LEU A 70 -1.58 11.33 6.49
N ASN A 71 -1.46 10.06 6.15
CA ASN A 71 -2.37 9.01 6.59
C ASN A 71 -2.06 8.45 7.99
N GLY A 72 -0.98 8.89 8.64
CA GLY A 72 -0.54 8.33 9.92
C GLY A 72 -0.11 6.86 9.84
N LEU A 73 0.35 6.39 8.68
CA LEU A 73 0.75 4.99 8.45
C LEU A 73 2.28 4.83 8.52
N PRO A 74 2.81 3.84 9.26
CA PRO A 74 4.25 3.61 9.37
C PRO A 74 4.85 3.14 8.03
N VAL A 75 6.12 3.44 7.79
CA VAL A 75 6.87 2.99 6.60
C VAL A 75 8.23 2.49 7.05
N ASP A 76 8.49 1.20 6.85
CA ASP A 76 9.78 0.60 7.19
C ASP A 76 10.74 0.69 6.00
N THR A 77 10.27 0.26 4.82
CA THR A 77 11.07 0.18 3.60
C THR A 77 10.20 0.44 2.37
N ILE A 78 10.77 1.13 1.39
CA ILE A 78 10.15 1.37 0.08
C ILE A 78 11.14 0.89 -0.98
N THR A 79 10.75 -0.16 -1.71
CA THR A 79 11.60 -0.79 -2.72
C THR A 79 10.95 -0.66 -4.09
N PRO A 80 11.61 -0.08 -5.11
CA PRO A 80 11.09 -0.13 -6.47
C PRO A 80 11.07 -1.57 -6.97
N VAL A 81 9.95 -2.00 -7.57
CA VAL A 81 9.76 -3.38 -8.03
C VAL A 81 9.13 -3.41 -9.42
N THR A 82 9.30 -4.54 -10.11
CA THR A 82 8.60 -4.87 -11.37
C THR A 82 7.85 -6.18 -11.17
N VAL A 83 6.63 -6.27 -11.71
CA VAL A 83 5.84 -7.50 -11.63
C VAL A 83 6.50 -8.57 -12.50
N LEU A 84 6.80 -9.71 -11.91
CA LEU A 84 7.11 -10.96 -12.61
C LEU A 84 5.93 -11.90 -12.41
N ASP A 85 5.07 -12.02 -13.41
CA ASP A 85 3.94 -12.95 -13.40
C ASP A 85 4.34 -14.24 -14.13
N PRO A 86 4.54 -15.39 -13.45
CA PRO A 86 5.01 -16.62 -14.09
C PRO A 86 4.07 -17.16 -15.19
N TYR A 87 2.86 -16.61 -15.34
CA TYR A 87 1.88 -16.98 -16.37
C TYR A 87 1.67 -15.89 -17.44
N PHE A 88 2.61 -14.94 -17.60
CA PHE A 88 2.49 -13.78 -18.50
C PHE A 88 2.26 -14.12 -20.00
N TYR A 89 2.38 -15.38 -20.42
CA TYR A 89 1.90 -15.90 -21.71
C TYR A 89 0.60 -16.68 -21.53
N MET A 90 -0.53 -15.98 -21.49
CA MET A 90 -1.79 -16.55 -22.00
C MET A 90 -2.01 -15.90 -23.36
N ALA A 91 -1.73 -16.64 -24.44
CA ALA A 91 -2.25 -16.26 -25.75
C ALA A 91 -3.78 -16.17 -25.62
N ALA A 92 -4.34 -15.05 -26.08
CA ALA A 92 -5.78 -14.82 -26.13
C ALA A 92 -6.51 -15.94 -26.89
#